data_AF-A0A6G2DEE1-F1
#
_entry.id   AF-A0A6G2DEE1-F1
#
_cell.length_a   1.000
_cell.length_b   1.000
_cell.length_c   1.000
_cell.angle_alpha   90.00
_cell.angle_beta   90.00
_cell.angle_gamma   90.00
#
_symmetry.space_group_name_H-M   'P 1'
#
loop_
_entity.id
_entity.type
_entity.pdbx_description
1 polymer ?
#
loop_
_entity_poly.entity_id
_entity_poly.type
_entity_poly.pdbx_seq_one_letter_code
_entity_poly.pdbx_strand_id
1 'polypeptide(L)'
;NVDGSVSDEIKERTYVLKSKGQGRMIQVSIPASVPLKEFDYNARVELINPIADTVATATYQGADVDWYIKADDIVLTKDSSSFKAQPQAKKEPTQDK
;
A
#
# COMPACT_ATOMS: atom_id res chain seq x y z
N ASN A 1 4.12 -13.23 -18.80
CA ASN A 1 3.78 -13.40 -20.22
C ASN A 1 3.20 -14.79 -20.44
N VAL A 2 2.64 -15.08 -21.63
CA VAL A 2 1.89 -16.33 -21.92
C VAL A 2 2.78 -17.58 -21.81
N ASP A 3 4.08 -17.38 -21.94
CA ASP A 3 5.21 -18.31 -21.77
C ASP A 3 5.70 -18.44 -20.31
N GLY A 4 5.04 -17.80 -19.34
CA GLY A 4 5.40 -17.88 -17.92
C GLY A 4 6.59 -17.00 -17.49
N SER A 5 7.21 -16.26 -18.41
CA SER A 5 8.23 -15.27 -18.07
C SER A 5 7.62 -14.07 -17.32
N VAL A 6 8.40 -13.46 -16.42
CA VAL A 6 8.03 -12.20 -15.76
C VAL A 6 8.02 -11.09 -16.80
N SER A 7 7.01 -10.22 -16.77
CA SER A 7 6.95 -9.02 -17.61
C SER A 7 7.51 -7.83 -16.83
N ASP A 8 8.20 -6.92 -17.53
CA ASP A 8 8.57 -5.61 -17.01
C ASP A 8 7.35 -4.67 -16.89
N GLU A 9 6.20 -5.06 -17.43
CA GLU A 9 4.96 -4.31 -17.28
C GLU A 9 4.41 -4.39 -15.84
N ILE A 10 4.45 -3.26 -15.17
CA ILE A 10 3.82 -3.09 -13.86
C ILE A 10 2.29 -3.06 -14.07
N LYS A 11 1.55 -3.93 -13.38
CA LYS A 11 0.08 -3.92 -13.39
C LYS A 11 -0.51 -3.11 -12.25
N GLU A 12 0.08 -3.25 -11.06
CA GLU A 12 -0.34 -2.59 -9.84
C GLU A 12 0.90 -2.22 -9.01
N ARG A 13 0.78 -1.18 -8.19
CA ARG A 13 1.78 -0.79 -7.19
C ARG A 13 1.16 -0.90 -5.80
N THR A 14 1.88 -1.50 -4.87
CA THR A 14 1.39 -1.69 -3.50
C THR A 14 2.01 -0.65 -2.56
N TYR A 15 1.18 0.15 -1.92
CA TYR A 15 1.57 1.08 -0.86
C TYR A 15 1.29 0.49 0.51
N VAL A 16 2.23 0.63 1.44
CA VAL A 16 2.07 0.22 2.85
C VAL A 16 1.68 1.43 3.67
N LEU A 17 0.44 1.45 4.18
CA LEU A 17 -0.12 2.60 4.89
C LEU A 17 -0.38 2.25 6.35
N LYS A 18 -0.16 3.20 7.26
CA LYS A 18 -0.58 3.09 8.66
C LYS A 18 -2.07 3.42 8.75
N SER A 19 -2.92 2.45 9.08
CA SER A 19 -4.36 2.68 9.25
C SER A 19 -4.72 2.81 10.73
N LYS A 20 -5.31 3.95 11.11
CA LYS A 20 -5.81 4.15 12.48
C LYS A 20 -7.00 3.24 12.80
N GLY A 21 -7.90 3.02 11.83
CA GLY A 21 -9.11 2.20 12.03
C GLY A 21 -8.80 0.72 12.22
N GLN A 22 -7.85 0.18 11.44
CA GLN A 22 -7.40 -1.21 11.54
C GLN A 22 -6.39 -1.44 12.67
N GLY A 23 -5.77 -0.37 13.20
CA GLY A 23 -4.73 -0.47 14.23
C GLY A 23 -3.43 -1.13 13.75
N ARG A 24 -3.29 -1.37 12.44
CA ARG A 24 -2.13 -2.02 11.81
C ARG A 24 -1.80 -1.39 10.46
N MET A 25 -0.63 -1.75 9.93
CA MET A 25 -0.30 -1.43 8.54
C MET A 25 -1.22 -2.20 7.60
N ILE A 26 -1.65 -1.54 6.53
CA ILE A 26 -2.44 -2.12 5.45
C ILE A 26 -1.66 -2.00 4.14
N GLN A 27 -1.79 -3.00 3.28
CA GLN A 27 -1.28 -2.96 1.92
C GLN A 27 -2.43 -2.57 0.99
N VAL A 28 -2.21 -1.57 0.16
CA VAL A 28 -3.19 -1.08 -0.80
C VAL A 28 -2.58 -1.11 -2.20
N SER A 29 -3.23 -1.80 -3.13
CA SER A 29 -2.83 -1.87 -4.53
C SER A 29 -3.51 -0.77 -5.35
N ILE A 30 -2.70 -0.02 -6.09
CA ILE A 30 -3.13 1.04 -7.01
C ILE A 30 -2.74 0.64 -8.45
N PRO A 31 -3.62 0.79 -9.46
CA PRO A 31 -3.29 0.48 -10.84
C PRO A 31 -2.06 1.22 -11.36
N ALA A 32 -1.26 0.57 -12.19
CA ALA A 32 -0.06 1.18 -12.77
C ALA A 32 -0.36 2.33 -13.76
N SER A 33 -1.59 2.43 -14.25
CA SER A 33 -2.08 3.58 -15.02
C SER A 33 -2.07 4.88 -14.23
N VAL A 34 -2.10 4.81 -12.89
CA VAL A 34 -1.87 5.94 -12.01
C VAL A 34 -0.36 6.21 -11.95
N PRO A 35 0.11 7.46 -12.16
CA PRO A 35 1.51 7.80 -11.99
C PRO A 35 2.05 7.44 -10.60
N LEU A 36 3.37 7.20 -10.49
CA LEU A 36 3.97 6.94 -9.19
C LEU A 36 3.84 8.19 -8.32
N LYS A 37 3.34 8.02 -7.10
CA LYS A 37 3.18 9.11 -6.14
C LYS A 37 4.09 8.86 -4.96
N GLU A 38 5.07 9.73 -4.81
CA GLU A 38 5.95 9.73 -3.65
C GLU A 38 5.35 10.64 -2.59
N PHE A 39 5.22 10.11 -1.38
CA PHE A 39 4.70 10.84 -0.23
C PHE A 39 5.76 10.90 0.84
N ASP A 40 5.80 12.02 1.58
CA ASP A 40 6.63 12.12 2.77
C ASP A 40 6.24 11.02 3.77
N TYR A 41 7.21 10.57 4.57
CA TYR A 41 6.95 9.61 5.63
C TYR A 41 5.90 10.15 6.61
N ASN A 42 4.85 9.37 6.87
CA ASN A 42 3.66 9.73 7.65
C ASN A 42 2.79 10.86 7.04
N ALA A 43 2.95 11.20 5.77
CA ALA A 43 1.99 12.06 5.09
C ALA A 43 0.58 11.44 5.18
N ARG A 44 -0.42 12.29 5.39
CA ARG A 44 -1.81 11.85 5.37
C ARG A 44 -2.26 11.69 3.94
N VAL A 45 -2.92 10.58 3.67
CA VAL A 45 -3.41 10.22 2.35
C VAL A 45 -4.85 9.75 2.44
N GLU A 46 -5.59 9.99 1.37
CA GLU A 46 -6.94 9.49 1.12
C GLU A 46 -6.91 8.53 -0.06
N LEU A 47 -7.65 7.42 0.06
CA LEU A 47 -7.85 6.46 -1.02
C LEU A 47 -9.09 6.84 -1.81
N ILE A 48 -8.99 6.81 -3.14
CA ILE A 48 -10.11 7.07 -4.04
C ILE A 48 -10.75 5.73 -4.41
N ASN A 49 -12.05 5.60 -4.14
CA ASN A 49 -12.85 4.39 -4.38
C ASN A 49 -12.20 3.09 -3.84
N PRO A 50 -11.87 3.00 -2.54
CA PRO A 50 -11.26 1.79 -1.99
C PRO A 50 -12.25 0.63 -1.96
N ILE A 51 -11.79 -0.54 -2.39
CA ILE A 51 -12.50 -1.83 -2.33
C ILE A 51 -11.66 -2.77 -1.47
N ALA A 52 -12.29 -3.40 -0.48
CA ALA A 52 -11.67 -4.42 0.36
C ALA A 52 -12.25 -5.79 0.01
N ASP A 53 -11.42 -6.65 -0.58
CA ASP A 53 -11.77 -7.99 -1.00
C ASP A 53 -11.19 -9.03 -0.04
N THR A 54 -11.93 -10.11 0.16
CA THR A 54 -11.45 -11.29 0.88
C THR A 54 -11.53 -12.51 -0.02
N VAL A 55 -10.51 -13.35 0.04
CA VAL A 55 -10.46 -14.63 -0.66
C VAL A 55 -10.31 -15.70 0.39
N ALA A 56 -11.26 -16.64 0.43
CA ALA A 56 -11.22 -17.79 1.31
C ALA A 56 -10.85 -19.04 0.51
N THR A 57 -9.75 -19.68 0.89
CA THR A 57 -9.31 -20.96 0.32
C THR A 57 -9.64 -22.07 1.31
N ALA A 58 -10.57 -22.96 0.94
CA ALA A 58 -10.94 -24.07 1.81
C ALA A 58 -9.78 -25.07 2.00
N THR A 59 -9.59 -25.55 3.23
CA THR A 59 -8.59 -26.56 3.61
C THR A 59 -9.26 -27.72 4.34
N TYR A 60 -8.53 -28.82 4.57
CA TYR A 60 -9.06 -29.95 5.33
C TYR A 60 -9.38 -29.61 6.80
N GLN A 61 -8.75 -28.57 7.36
CA GLN A 61 -8.91 -28.14 8.76
C GLN A 61 -9.72 -26.84 8.91
N GLY A 62 -10.22 -26.25 7.83
CA GLY A 62 -10.93 -24.96 7.87
C GLY A 62 -10.83 -24.20 6.55
N ALA A 63 -10.53 -22.90 6.62
CA ALA A 63 -10.26 -22.08 5.45
C ALA A 63 -9.15 -21.08 5.77
N ASP A 64 -8.22 -20.92 4.83
CA ASP A 64 -7.24 -19.84 4.85
C ASP A 64 -7.91 -18.60 4.25
N VAL A 65 -7.75 -17.45 4.90
CA VAL A 65 -8.40 -16.20 4.49
C VAL A 65 -7.35 -15.15 4.18
N ASP A 66 -7.27 -14.81 2.90
CA ASP A 66 -6.48 -13.70 2.39
C ASP A 66 -7.36 -12.46 2.22
N TRP A 67 -6.76 -11.28 2.36
CA TRP A 67 -7.44 -10.00 2.19
C TRP A 67 -6.60 -9.06 1.34
N TYR A 68 -7.28 -8.31 0.47
CA TYR A 68 -6.67 -7.38 -0.47
C TYR A 68 -7.44 -6.07 -0.43
N ILE A 69 -6.73 -4.94 -0.49
CA ILE A 69 -7.35 -3.63 -0.63
C ILE A 69 -6.89 -3.05 -1.97
N LYS A 70 -7.82 -2.71 -2.83
CA LYS A 70 -7.56 -2.00 -4.09
C LYS A 70 -8.17 -0.60 -4.02
N ALA A 71 -7.57 0.35 -4.70
CA ALA A 71 -8.15 1.69 -4.85
C ALA A 71 -7.78 2.25 -6.22
N ASP A 72 -8.63 3.14 -6.74
CA ASP A 72 -8.42 3.76 -8.05
C ASP A 72 -7.27 4.75 -8.03
N ASP A 73 -7.08 5.45 -6.91
CA ASP A 73 -6.00 6.41 -6.72
C ASP A 73 -5.70 6.63 -5.22
N ILE A 74 -4.57 7.26 -4.93
CA ILE A 74 -4.13 7.71 -3.61
C ILE A 74 -3.71 9.18 -3.68
N VAL A 75 -4.28 10.03 -2.83
CA VAL A 75 -4.05 11.49 -2.87
C VAL A 75 -3.67 12.02 -1.48
N LEU A 76 -2.92 13.11 -1.42
CA LEU A 76 -2.68 13.82 -0.15
C LEU A 76 -3.99 14.40 0.38
N THR A 77 -4.22 14.30 1.69
CA THR A 77 -5.35 15.00 2.30
C THR A 77 -5.09 16.51 2.33
N LYS A 78 -6.16 17.31 2.35
CA LYS A 78 -6.05 18.79 2.40
C LYS A 78 -5.29 19.28 3.64
N ASP A 79 -5.30 18.49 4.72
CA ASP A 79 -4.61 18.79 5.98
C ASP A 79 -3.16 18.27 6.04
N SER A 80 -2.65 17.62 5.00
CA SER A 80 -1.29 17.07 4.99
C SER A 80 -0.21 18.16 5.12
N SER A 81 -0.52 19.39 4.71
CA SER A 81 0.30 20.59 4.90
C SER A 81 0.67 20.86 6.36
N SER A 82 -0.14 20.36 7.29
CA SER A 82 -0.08 20.66 8.73
C SER A 82 0.76 19.67 9.54
N PHE A 83 1.12 18.51 8.96
CA PHE A 83 1.82 17.42 9.67
C PHE A 83 3.36 17.51 9.64
N LYS A 84 3.93 18.66 9.27
CA LYS A 84 5.39 18.90 9.18
C LYS A 84 6.17 18.84 10.52
N ALA A 85 5.58 18.39 11.62
CA ALA A 85 6.17 18.43 12.95
C ALA A 85 6.30 17.05 13.62
N GLN A 86 6.77 16.04 12.89
CA GLN A 86 7.27 14.82 13.52
C GLN A 86 8.76 14.66 13.21
N PRO A 87 9.64 14.54 14.23
CA PRO A 87 11.04 14.27 14.01
C PRO A 87 11.16 12.98 13.20
N GLN A 88 11.73 13.09 12.00
CA GLN A 88 12.11 11.93 11.20
C GLN A 88 13.02 11.07 12.08
N ALA A 89 12.59 9.86 12.42
CA ALA A 89 13.50 8.87 12.99
C ALA A 89 14.66 8.72 11.99
N LYS A 90 15.87 8.98 12.49
CA LYS A 90 17.12 8.96 11.72
C LYS A 90 17.17 7.72 10.83
N LYS A 91 17.55 7.93 9.57
CA LYS A 91 18.03 6.87 8.68
C LYS A 91 19.08 6.06 9.45
N GLU A 92 18.87 4.76 9.61
CA GLU A 92 19.92 3.85 10.06
C GLU A 92 21.10 3.95 9.09
N PRO A 93 22.35 4.01 9.58
CA PRO A 93 23.52 4.01 8.72
C PRO A 93 23.61 2.66 7.99
N THR A 94 23.74 2.73 6.67
CA THR A 94 24.14 1.62 5.80
C THR A 94 25.40 0.97 6.37
N GLN A 95 25.28 -0.30 6.77
CA GLN A 95 26.41 -1.12 7.16
C GLN A 95 26.94 -1.81 5.91
N ASP A 96 27.91 -1.18 5.26
CA ASP A 96 28.79 -1.84 4.31
C ASP A 96 29.56 -2.97 5.03
N LYS A 97 29.46 -4.19 4.52
CA LYS A 97 30.48 -5.22 4.71
C LYS A 97 30.53 -6.17 3.51
#